data_AF-A0A920IXL2-F1
#
_entry.id   AF-A0A920IXL2-F1
#
_cell.length_a   1.000
_cell.length_b   1.000
_cell.length_c   1.000
_cell.angle_alpha   90.00
_cell.angle_beta   90.00
_cell.angle_gamma   90.00
#
_symmetry.space_group_name_H-M   'P 1'
#
loop_
_entity.id
_entity.type
_entity.pdbx_description
1 polymer ?
#
loop_
_entity_poly.entity_id
_entity_poly.type
_entity_poly.pdbx_seq_one_letter_code
_entity_poly.pdbx_strand_id
1 'polypeptide(L)'
;MNLNRRRMLQGLTAGFGAALSGGFMPSEAFGSISKPSSMKRIIFFLQNQGFEPGTCIPEGMKNSGSLANAKLPEPIQALEPFKERLHIINGLHGKHTSPSHSPFFGALGGYRGVMGCHPAVHN
;
A
#
# COMPACT_ATOMS: atom_id res chain seq x y z
N MET A 1 5.27 0.53 -57.74
CA MET A 1 4.91 1.53 -56.71
C MET A 1 5.87 2.71 -56.81
N ASN A 2 5.38 3.94 -56.98
CA ASN A 2 6.24 5.13 -57.04
C ASN A 2 6.42 5.74 -55.64
N LEU A 3 7.65 5.67 -55.11
CA LEU A 3 8.05 6.29 -53.84
C LEU A 3 8.27 7.79 -54.07
N ASN A 4 7.41 8.61 -53.48
CA ASN A 4 7.47 10.06 -53.62
C ASN A 4 7.93 10.70 -52.31
N ARG A 5 8.71 11.80 -52.37
CA ARG A 5 9.37 12.43 -51.19
C ARG A 5 8.39 12.73 -50.05
N ARG A 6 7.16 13.13 -50.37
CA ARG A 6 6.08 13.35 -49.40
C ARG A 6 5.72 12.08 -48.60
N ARG A 7 5.70 10.91 -49.24
CA ARG A 7 5.42 9.63 -48.56
C ARG A 7 6.58 9.18 -47.68
N MET A 8 7.82 9.47 -48.08
CA MET A 8 9.00 9.20 -47.26
C MET A 8 9.02 10.07 -45.98
N LEU A 9 8.71 11.36 -46.09
CA LEU A 9 8.61 12.26 -44.95
C LEU A 9 7.45 11.89 -44.01
N GLN A 10 6.31 11.48 -44.57
CA GLN A 10 5.17 10.97 -43.79
C GLN A 10 5.52 9.68 -43.02
N GLY A 11 6.36 8.81 -43.59
CA GLY A 11 6.85 7.61 -42.92
C GLY A 11 7.82 7.93 -41.77
N LEU A 12 8.72 8.89 -41.95
CA LEU A 12 9.65 9.34 -40.90
C LEU A 12 8.94 10.02 -39.73
N THR A 13 7.92 10.85 -39.98
CA THR A 13 7.15 11.49 -38.90
C THR A 13 6.29 10.50 -38.12
N ALA A 14 5.71 9.49 -38.79
CA ALA A 14 4.97 8.42 -38.12
C ALA A 14 5.87 7.54 -37.23
N GLY A 15 7.12 7.27 -37.66
CA GLY A 15 8.08 6.48 -36.88
C GLY A 15 8.67 7.22 -35.68
N PHE A 16 8.95 8.52 -35.81
CA PHE A 16 9.53 9.33 -34.72
C PHE A 16 8.50 9.66 -33.63
N GLY A 17 7.24 9.90 -33.99
CA GLY A 17 6.16 10.16 -33.03
C GLY A 17 5.81 8.95 -32.15
N ALA A 18 5.86 7.74 -32.70
CA ALA A 18 5.59 6.51 -31.95
C ALA A 18 6.69 6.15 -30.95
N ALA A 19 7.96 6.43 -31.30
CA ALA A 19 9.11 6.17 -30.41
C ALA A 19 9.16 7.14 -29.21
N LEU A 20 8.70 8.38 -29.39
CA LEU A 20 8.65 9.37 -28.30
C LEU A 20 7.37 9.26 -27.46
N SER A 21 6.20 8.97 -28.04
CA SER A 21 4.95 8.88 -27.24
C SER A 21 4.84 7.59 -26.41
N GLY A 22 5.52 6.51 -26.81
CA GLY A 22 5.55 5.25 -26.06
C GLY A 22 6.18 5.37 -24.66
N GLY A 23 6.99 6.41 -24.41
CA GLY A 23 7.60 6.68 -23.10
C GLY A 23 6.81 7.65 -22.21
N PHE A 24 5.74 8.30 -22.72
CA PHE A 24 5.00 9.34 -22.01
C PHE A 24 3.51 9.05 -21.80
N MET A 25 3.01 7.89 -22.25
CA MET A 25 1.81 7.36 -21.63
C MET A 25 2.22 6.90 -20.23
N PRO A 26 1.69 7.51 -19.15
CA PRO A 26 1.68 6.81 -17.88
C PRO A 26 0.89 5.54 -18.20
N SER A 27 1.58 4.40 -18.21
CA SER A 27 0.86 3.15 -18.00
C SER A 27 0.16 3.39 -16.67
N GLU A 28 -1.13 3.69 -16.71
CA GLU A 28 -1.97 3.50 -15.56
C GLU A 28 -1.75 2.04 -15.19
N ALA A 29 -0.92 1.83 -14.17
CA ALA A 29 -0.64 0.53 -13.62
C ALA A 29 -1.89 0.09 -12.86
N PHE A 30 -3.01 -0.04 -13.57
CA PHE A 30 -4.04 -1.00 -13.23
C PHE A 30 -3.32 -2.33 -13.22
N GLY A 31 -3.09 -2.81 -12.00
CA GLY A 31 -2.16 -3.88 -11.69
C GLY A 31 -2.17 -4.94 -12.78
N SER A 32 -1.09 -4.98 -13.56
CA SER A 32 -0.80 -6.13 -14.40
C SER A 32 -1.00 -7.34 -13.51
N ILE A 33 -1.76 -8.33 -13.95
CA ILE A 33 -1.81 -9.65 -13.31
C ILE A 33 -0.37 -10.16 -13.35
N SER A 34 0.40 -9.81 -12.33
CA SER A 34 1.80 -10.14 -12.22
C SER A 34 1.84 -11.65 -12.11
N LYS A 35 2.56 -12.31 -13.01
CA LYS A 35 3.00 -13.71 -12.83
C LYS A 35 3.36 -13.88 -11.35
N PRO A 36 2.81 -14.88 -10.63
CA PRO A 36 2.95 -14.95 -9.18
C PRO A 36 4.42 -14.93 -8.82
N SER A 37 4.87 -13.80 -8.28
CA SER A 37 6.21 -13.65 -7.73
C SER A 37 6.26 -14.53 -6.48
N SER A 38 7.32 -15.32 -6.33
CA SER A 38 7.56 -16.10 -5.11
C SER A 38 7.75 -15.21 -3.87
N MET A 39 7.89 -13.89 -4.06
CA MET A 39 7.98 -12.92 -2.98
C MET A 39 6.61 -12.63 -2.38
N LYS A 40 6.43 -13.02 -1.12
CA LYS A 40 5.25 -12.65 -0.32
C LYS A 40 5.30 -11.13 -0.03
N ARG A 41 4.24 -10.41 -0.40
CA ARG A 41 4.07 -8.99 -0.05
C ARG A 41 3.31 -8.88 1.28
N ILE A 42 3.80 -8.03 2.18
CA ILE A 42 3.16 -7.72 3.46
C ILE A 42 2.70 -6.26 3.41
N ILE A 43 1.43 -6.02 3.74
CA ILE A 43 0.84 -4.68 3.78
C ILE A 43 0.50 -4.38 5.23
N PHE A 44 1.00 -3.24 5.74
CA PHE A 44 0.68 -2.77 7.09
C PHE A 44 -0.44 -1.74 7.01
N PHE A 45 -1.57 -2.05 7.62
CA PHE A 45 -2.63 -1.08 7.88
C PHE A 45 -2.46 -0.56 9.30
N LEU A 46 -2.27 0.74 9.43
CA LEU A 46 -2.13 1.40 10.72
C LEU A 46 -3.21 2.47 10.83
N GLN A 47 -4.25 2.17 11.60
CA GLN A 47 -5.32 3.13 11.86
C GLN A 47 -4.81 4.19 12.83
N ASN A 48 -4.90 5.45 12.42
CA ASN A 48 -4.64 6.60 13.28
C ASN A 48 -5.94 7.00 14.03
N GLN A 49 -5.80 7.56 15.24
CA GLN A 49 -6.77 8.15 16.20
C GLN A 49 -8.25 7.77 16.13
N GLY A 50 -8.88 7.71 17.31
CA GLY A 50 -10.34 7.55 17.41
C GLY A 50 -10.81 6.12 17.12
N PHE A 51 -9.88 5.19 16.96
CA PHE A 51 -10.16 3.77 16.84
C PHE A 51 -9.91 3.10 18.19
N GLU A 52 -10.98 2.63 18.83
CA GLU A 52 -10.90 1.91 20.10
C GLU A 52 -10.32 0.51 19.86
N PRO A 53 -9.11 0.17 20.33
CA PRO A 53 -8.46 -1.09 19.97
C PRO A 53 -9.26 -2.32 20.43
N GLY A 54 -9.99 -2.21 21.55
CA GLY A 54 -10.78 -3.30 22.11
C GLY A 54 -11.92 -3.78 21.21
N THR A 55 -12.44 -2.94 20.32
CA THR A 55 -13.56 -3.31 19.43
C THR A 55 -13.12 -4.17 18.24
N CYS A 56 -11.80 -4.33 18.04
CA CYS A 56 -11.23 -4.99 16.87
C CYS A 56 -10.47 -6.28 17.20
N ILE A 57 -10.38 -6.60 18.48
CA ILE A 57 -9.81 -7.86 18.94
C ILE A 57 -10.93 -8.90 18.95
N PRO A 58 -10.79 -10.02 18.22
CA PRO A 58 -11.77 -11.11 18.29
C PRO A 58 -11.97 -11.63 19.71
N GLU A 59 -13.20 -12.05 20.00
CA GLU A 59 -13.56 -12.56 21.32
C GLU A 59 -12.68 -13.75 21.74
N GLY A 60 -12.22 -13.74 22.99
CA GLY A 60 -11.32 -14.76 23.53
C GLY A 60 -9.84 -14.59 23.15
N MET A 61 -9.50 -13.65 22.27
CA MET A 61 -8.11 -13.40 21.87
C MET A 61 -7.43 -12.40 22.81
N LYS A 62 -6.40 -12.85 23.55
CA LYS A 62 -5.63 -11.98 24.47
C LYS A 62 -4.24 -11.61 23.95
N ASN A 63 -3.70 -12.42 23.05
CA ASN A 63 -2.37 -12.26 22.46
C ASN A 63 -2.46 -12.36 20.95
N SER A 64 -1.47 -11.81 20.24
CA SER A 64 -1.33 -11.98 18.79
C SER A 64 -1.27 -13.47 18.43
N GLY A 65 -1.98 -13.86 17.36
CA GLY A 65 -2.14 -15.27 17.01
C GLY A 65 -2.87 -15.47 15.68
N SER A 66 -3.10 -16.75 15.30
CA SER A 66 -3.85 -17.09 14.09
C SER A 66 -5.32 -16.70 14.22
N LEU A 67 -5.86 -16.11 13.15
CA LEU A 67 -7.27 -15.71 13.09
C LEU A 67 -8.16 -16.78 12.44
N ALA A 68 -7.62 -17.90 11.95
CA ALA A 68 -8.38 -18.87 11.16
C ALA A 68 -9.70 -19.33 11.81
N ASN A 69 -9.71 -19.52 13.14
CA ASN A 69 -10.89 -19.96 13.91
C ASN A 69 -11.61 -18.83 14.65
N ALA A 70 -11.18 -17.57 14.45
CA ALA A 70 -11.77 -16.41 15.11
C ALA A 70 -12.85 -15.79 14.22
N LYS A 71 -13.91 -15.23 14.82
CA LYS A 71 -14.86 -14.38 14.10
C LYS A 71 -14.43 -12.93 14.25
N LEU A 72 -14.28 -12.22 13.14
CA LEU A 72 -13.92 -10.80 13.19
C LEU A 72 -15.12 -9.98 13.71
N PRO A 73 -14.88 -9.03 14.62
CA PRO A 73 -15.93 -8.15 15.15
C PRO A 73 -16.40 -7.14 14.09
N GLU A 74 -17.56 -6.52 14.34
CA GLU A 74 -18.26 -5.60 13.42
C GLU A 74 -17.34 -4.56 12.73
N PRO A 75 -16.42 -3.86 13.44
CA PRO A 75 -15.61 -2.82 12.81
C PRO A 75 -14.65 -3.32 11.73
N ILE A 76 -14.26 -4.60 11.79
CA ILE A 76 -13.33 -5.23 10.85
C ILE A 76 -13.94 -6.45 10.15
N GLN A 77 -15.26 -6.62 10.24
CA GLN A 77 -15.97 -7.76 9.66
C GLN A 77 -15.77 -7.86 8.14
N ALA A 78 -15.63 -6.72 7.46
CA ALA A 78 -15.35 -6.65 6.03
C ALA A 78 -14.03 -7.34 5.63
N LEU A 79 -13.11 -7.55 6.57
CA LEU A 79 -11.83 -8.23 6.34
C LEU A 79 -11.92 -9.75 6.43
N GLU A 80 -13.09 -10.32 6.72
CA GLU A 80 -13.27 -11.77 6.84
C GLU A 80 -12.76 -12.59 5.64
N PRO A 81 -12.96 -12.16 4.37
CA PRO A 81 -12.41 -12.88 3.22
C PRO A 81 -10.88 -13.01 3.21
N PHE A 82 -10.18 -12.19 4.00
CA PHE A 82 -8.72 -12.16 4.08
C PHE A 82 -8.16 -12.74 5.38
N LYS A 83 -9.00 -13.29 6.26
CA LYS A 83 -8.64 -13.68 7.62
C LYS A 83 -7.46 -14.65 7.71
N GLU A 84 -7.35 -15.60 6.79
CA GLU A 84 -6.23 -16.56 6.74
C GLU A 84 -4.88 -15.91 6.40
N ARG A 85 -4.90 -14.68 5.87
CA ARG A 85 -3.72 -13.89 5.49
C ARG A 85 -3.59 -12.61 6.31
N LEU A 86 -4.44 -12.43 7.32
CA LEU A 86 -4.50 -11.25 8.19
C LEU A 86 -3.86 -11.60 9.53
N HIS A 87 -3.08 -10.66 10.07
CA HIS A 87 -2.57 -10.73 11.45
C HIS A 87 -2.87 -9.42 12.16
N ILE A 88 -3.43 -9.51 13.37
CA ILE A 88 -3.66 -8.34 14.24
C ILE A 88 -2.50 -8.27 15.24
N ILE A 89 -1.83 -7.12 15.27
CA ILE A 89 -0.73 -6.84 16.21
C ILE A 89 -1.27 -5.90 17.30
N ASN A 90 -1.62 -6.47 18.44
CA ASN A 90 -2.09 -5.70 19.58
C ASN A 90 -0.93 -4.94 20.23
N GLY A 91 -1.19 -3.72 20.71
CA GLY A 91 -0.22 -2.92 21.46
C GLY A 91 0.79 -2.14 20.61
N LEU A 92 0.73 -2.25 19.28
CA LEU A 92 1.47 -1.36 18.38
C LEU A 92 0.86 0.04 18.38
N HIS A 93 1.10 0.79 19.46
CA HIS A 93 0.63 2.15 19.65
C HIS A 93 1.83 3.10 19.67
N GLY A 94 1.72 4.20 18.94
CA GLY A 94 2.79 5.20 18.88
C GLY A 94 2.99 6.08 20.12
N LYS A 95 2.47 5.67 21.28
CA LYS A 95 2.62 6.35 22.56
C LYS A 95 4.10 6.42 22.95
N HIS A 96 4.88 5.42 22.55
CA HIS A 96 6.32 5.34 22.79
C HIS A 96 7.14 6.26 21.87
N THR A 97 6.58 6.70 20.74
CA THR A 97 7.27 7.56 19.75
C THR A 97 6.84 9.02 19.78
N SER A 98 5.62 9.32 20.23
CA SER A 98 5.09 10.66 20.31
C SER A 98 4.09 10.74 21.46
N PRO A 99 4.16 11.77 22.33
CA PRO A 99 3.16 11.99 23.37
C PRO A 99 1.81 12.47 22.78
N SER A 100 1.79 12.84 21.50
CA SER A 100 0.60 13.35 20.80
C SER A 100 -0.19 12.24 20.09
N HIS A 101 -1.28 12.65 19.45
CA HIS A 101 -2.32 11.86 18.79
C HIS A 101 -1.84 11.04 17.57
N SER A 102 -0.88 10.13 17.78
CA SER A 102 -0.27 9.16 16.85
C SER A 102 0.91 9.68 16.01
N PRO A 103 1.96 8.86 15.88
CA PRO A 103 3.12 9.09 15.03
C PRO A 103 2.91 8.63 13.57
N PHE A 104 1.69 8.27 13.16
CA PHE A 104 1.43 7.60 11.87
C PHE A 104 2.35 6.36 11.71
N PHE A 105 2.99 6.18 10.55
CA PHE A 105 3.95 5.10 10.31
C PHE A 105 5.19 5.13 11.22
N GLY A 106 5.43 6.20 11.98
CA GLY A 106 6.46 6.25 13.01
C GLY A 106 6.31 5.18 14.08
N ALA A 107 5.09 4.68 14.32
CA ALA A 107 4.88 3.56 15.26
C ALA A 107 5.54 2.25 14.79
N LEU A 108 5.72 2.05 13.48
CA LEU A 108 6.40 0.87 12.95
C LEU A 108 7.92 0.97 13.08
N GLY A 109 8.47 2.18 12.91
CA GLY A 109 9.90 2.43 12.90
C GLY A 109 10.48 2.91 14.22
N GLY A 110 9.66 3.13 15.26
CA GLY A 110 10.12 3.65 16.55
C GLY A 110 10.62 5.11 16.50
N TYR A 111 10.27 5.87 15.46
CA TYR A 111 10.66 7.27 15.31
C TYR A 111 9.50 8.22 15.57
N ARG A 112 9.83 9.44 16.00
CA ARG A 112 8.84 10.46 16.31
C ARG A 112 8.14 10.93 15.03
N GLY A 113 6.86 10.57 14.90
CA GLY A 113 6.00 11.18 13.89
C GLY A 113 5.57 12.57 14.36
N VAL A 114 5.87 13.59 13.57
CA VAL A 114 5.40 14.95 13.79
C VAL A 114 4.18 15.17 12.87
N MET A 115 3.12 15.77 13.40
CA MET A 115 1.88 16.21 12.74
C MET A 115 1.93 16.23 11.19
N GLY A 116 1.74 15.07 10.55
CA GLY A 116 1.63 14.95 9.09
C GLY A 116 2.91 15.21 8.27
N CYS A 117 4.10 15.40 8.85
CA CYS A 117 5.32 15.51 8.07
C CYS A 117 6.03 14.15 7.91
N HIS A 118 6.54 13.89 6.71
CA HIS A 118 7.36 12.71 6.41
C HIS A 118 8.59 12.68 7.33
N PRO A 119 9.09 11.49 7.73
CA PRO A 119 10.37 11.39 8.40
C PRO A 119 11.44 12.06 7.53
N ALA A 120 12.00 13.17 8.00
CA ALA A 120 13.14 13.79 7.38
C ALA A 120 14.35 12.88 7.64
N VAL A 121 14.98 12.40 6.56
CA VAL A 121 16.30 11.78 6.64
C VAL A 121 17.25 12.91 7.01
N HIS A 122 17.74 12.92 8.25
CA HIS A 122 18.89 13.75 8.60
C HIS A 122 20.10 13.17 7.86
N ASN A 123 20.55 13.88 6.82
CA ASN A 123 21.91 13.75 6.30
C ASN A 123 22.90 14.40 7.27
#